data_AF-A0A447T640-F1
#
_entry.id   AF-A0A447T640-F1
#
_cell.length_a   1.000
_cell.length_b   1.000
_cell.length_c   1.000
_cell.angle_alpha   90.00
_cell.angle_beta   90.00
_cell.angle_gamma   90.00
#
_symmetry.space_group_name_H-M   'P 1'
#
loop_
_entity.id
_entity.type
_entity.pdbx_description
1 polymer ?
#
loop_
_entity_poly.entity_id
_entity_poly.type
_entity_poly.pdbx_seq_one_letter_code
_entity_poly.pdbx_strand_id
1 'polypeptide(L)'
;MLLAWLWRWSASFALACGLAAELGCRLGRHRAAWRSVANFTFIPALYLAYEMAERGASPLAELPWLAGGALAAWALHLLAGRRGGAERKPGEAPAFGLAFVCVGLLAWWAAANRLPGGQWLVWSAASVCVGGWSAARDKSWQRVSAALVGVPCGVGLGLLLNDSAPLALGMAAAGMLSLTLFRAYRPAFAVRSALASAHLTLIGGMGLARLLDVGAAAALVLLVLAVGGWLASPR
;
A
#
# COMPACT_ATOMS: atom_id res chain seq x y z
N MET A 1 10.41 1.43 -14.39
CA MET A 1 11.30 0.81 -15.39
C MET A 1 12.06 -0.38 -14.81
N LEU A 2 12.95 -0.21 -13.82
CA LEU A 2 13.71 -1.32 -13.22
C LEU A 2 12.79 -2.43 -12.63
N LEU A 3 11.81 -2.06 -11.79
CA LEU A 3 10.87 -3.05 -11.21
C LEU A 3 10.09 -3.83 -12.28
N ALA A 4 9.67 -3.16 -13.37
CA ALA A 4 8.99 -3.80 -14.49
C ALA A 4 9.88 -4.82 -15.19
N TRP A 5 11.16 -4.49 -15.38
CA TRP A 5 12.14 -5.41 -15.97
C TRP A 5 12.42 -6.59 -15.04
N LEU A 6 12.59 -6.32 -13.73
CA LEU A 6 12.83 -7.34 -12.71
C LEU A 6 11.65 -8.27 -12.51
N TRP A 7 10.42 -7.88 -12.86
CA TRP A 7 9.21 -8.72 -12.77
C TRP A 7 9.39 -10.09 -13.45
N ARG A 8 10.19 -10.15 -14.52
CA ARG A 8 10.56 -11.39 -15.22
C ARG A 8 11.25 -12.41 -14.31
N TRP A 9 11.85 -11.94 -13.22
CA TRP A 9 12.62 -12.71 -12.25
C TRP A 9 12.02 -12.47 -10.87
N SER A 10 11.04 -13.30 -10.47
CA SER A 10 10.25 -13.10 -9.24
C SER A 10 11.10 -12.87 -7.99
N ALA A 11 12.23 -13.57 -7.86
CA ALA A 11 13.19 -13.36 -6.76
C ALA A 11 13.84 -11.97 -6.80
N SER A 12 14.32 -11.50 -7.95
CA SER A 12 14.95 -10.19 -8.08
C SER A 12 13.95 -9.05 -7.88
N PHE A 13 12.72 -9.22 -8.38
CA PHE A 13 11.62 -8.30 -8.11
C PHE A 13 11.31 -8.20 -6.61
N ALA A 14 11.23 -9.35 -5.93
CA ALA A 14 11.00 -9.42 -4.50
C ALA A 14 12.11 -8.72 -3.69
N LEU A 15 13.37 -8.98 -4.02
CA LEU A 15 14.51 -8.32 -3.39
C LEU A 15 14.45 -6.81 -3.58
N ALA A 16 14.17 -6.33 -4.79
CA ALA A 16 14.07 -4.90 -5.07
C ALA A 16 12.91 -4.24 -4.30
N CYS A 17 11.75 -4.89 -4.23
CA CYS A 17 10.60 -4.39 -3.46
C CYS A 17 10.90 -4.36 -1.95
N GLY A 18 11.50 -5.43 -1.42
CA GLY A 18 11.91 -5.50 -0.02
C GLY A 18 12.94 -4.42 0.34
N LEU A 19 13.98 -4.24 -0.47
CA LEU A 19 14.99 -3.19 -0.28
C LEU A 19 14.38 -1.80 -0.34
N ALA A 20 13.53 -1.52 -1.33
CA ALA A 20 12.89 -0.22 -1.47
C ALA A 20 12.01 0.11 -0.25
N ALA A 21 11.24 -0.86 0.26
CA ALA A 21 10.41 -0.68 1.43
C ALA A 21 11.23 -0.46 2.71
N GLU A 22 12.29 -1.24 2.92
CA GLU A 22 13.19 -1.11 4.06
C GLU A 22 13.91 0.25 4.06
N LEU A 23 14.47 0.66 2.93
CA LEU A 23 15.11 1.96 2.78
C LEU A 23 14.11 3.09 3.02
N GLY A 24 12.89 2.99 2.47
CA GLY A 24 11.84 3.98 2.70
C GLY A 24 11.46 4.13 4.17
N CYS A 25 11.36 3.03 4.89
CA CYS A 25 11.10 3.04 6.33
C CYS A 25 12.26 3.69 7.12
N ARG A 26 13.52 3.36 6.77
CA ARG A 26 14.71 3.91 7.44
C ARG A 26 14.92 5.38 7.19
N LEU A 27 14.73 5.84 5.96
CA LEU A 27 14.77 7.26 5.63
C LEU A 27 13.71 8.03 6.43
N GLY A 28 12.53 7.44 6.60
CA GLY A 28 11.44 7.95 7.43
C GLY A 28 11.78 8.18 8.91
N ARG A 29 12.74 7.42 9.47
CA ARG A 29 13.23 7.61 10.83
C ARG A 29 13.85 9.00 11.02
N HIS A 30 14.54 9.52 10.02
CA HIS A 30 15.23 10.81 10.11
C HIS A 30 14.25 11.99 10.03
N ARG A 31 13.32 11.94 9.07
CA ARG A 31 12.19 12.88 8.94
C ARG A 31 11.03 12.18 8.27
N ALA A 32 9.82 12.41 8.76
CA ALA A 32 8.61 11.84 8.17
C ALA A 32 8.43 12.21 6.68
N ALA A 33 8.92 13.39 6.25
CA ALA A 33 8.94 13.79 4.84
C ALA A 33 9.64 12.77 3.92
N TRP A 34 10.76 12.18 4.35
CA TRP A 34 11.51 11.22 3.53
C TRP A 34 10.77 9.91 3.33
N ARG A 35 9.94 9.52 4.31
CA ARG A 35 9.03 8.38 4.15
C ARG A 35 7.99 8.66 3.08
N SER A 36 7.44 9.87 3.05
CA SER A 36 6.49 10.28 2.02
C SER A 36 7.14 10.25 0.65
N VAL A 37 8.35 10.82 0.50
CA VAL A 37 9.12 10.74 -0.75
C VAL A 37 9.33 9.29 -1.18
N ALA A 38 9.77 8.42 -0.28
CA ALA A 38 9.98 7.01 -0.61
C ALA A 38 8.68 6.31 -1.05
N ASN A 39 7.55 6.57 -0.39
CA ASN A 39 6.25 6.02 -0.76
C ASN A 39 5.75 6.55 -2.11
N PHE A 40 5.92 7.85 -2.38
CA PHE A 40 5.56 8.49 -3.65
C PHE A 40 6.49 8.12 -4.80
N THR A 41 7.61 7.45 -4.54
CA THR A 41 8.45 6.84 -5.57
C THR A 41 8.13 5.36 -5.74
N PHE A 42 8.09 4.61 -4.62
CA PHE A 42 7.95 3.16 -4.65
C PHE A 42 6.56 2.71 -5.14
N ILE A 43 5.48 3.30 -4.63
CA ILE A 43 4.12 2.87 -4.98
C ILE A 43 3.84 3.12 -6.47
N PRO A 44 4.09 4.31 -7.04
CA PRO A 44 3.85 4.51 -8.47
C PRO A 44 4.77 3.64 -9.34
N ALA A 45 6.03 3.41 -8.93
CA ALA A 45 6.93 2.51 -9.64
C ALA A 45 6.46 1.04 -9.62
N LEU A 46 5.86 0.60 -8.51
CA LEU A 46 5.25 -0.72 -8.36
C LEU A 46 4.02 -0.85 -9.27
N TYR A 47 3.10 0.12 -9.23
CA TYR A 47 1.91 0.12 -10.11
C TYR A 47 2.31 0.13 -11.58
N LEU A 48 3.25 1.00 -11.98
CA LEU A 48 3.78 1.03 -13.34
C LEU A 48 4.39 -0.33 -13.74
N ALA A 49 5.10 -1.00 -12.83
CA ALA A 49 5.67 -2.31 -13.11
C ALA A 49 4.59 -3.36 -13.42
N TYR A 50 3.47 -3.33 -12.69
CA TYR A 50 2.33 -4.20 -12.97
C TYR A 50 1.62 -3.85 -14.28
N GLU A 51 1.33 -2.57 -14.54
CA GLU A 51 0.71 -2.15 -15.81
C GLU A 51 1.57 -2.55 -17.03
N MET A 52 2.88 -2.39 -16.93
CA MET A 52 3.81 -2.84 -17.97
C MET A 52 3.84 -4.36 -18.12
N ALA A 53 3.81 -5.11 -17.02
CA ALA A 53 3.96 -6.56 -17.03
C ALA A 53 2.67 -7.30 -17.41
N GLU A 54 1.51 -6.81 -16.96
CA GLU A 54 0.20 -7.43 -17.18
C GLU A 54 -0.46 -6.92 -18.46
N ARG A 55 -0.37 -5.62 -18.73
CA ARG A 55 -1.09 -4.97 -19.85
C ARG A 55 -0.18 -4.54 -21.00
N GLY A 56 1.13 -4.77 -20.89
CA GLY A 56 2.09 -4.32 -21.90
C GLY A 56 2.16 -2.80 -22.05
N ALA A 57 1.76 -2.06 -21.00
CA ALA A 57 1.69 -0.60 -21.05
C ALA A 57 3.05 0.03 -21.38
N SER A 58 3.04 1.09 -22.18
CA SER A 58 4.24 1.88 -22.44
C SER A 58 4.51 2.83 -21.26
N PRO A 59 5.76 2.92 -20.74
CA PRO A 59 6.10 3.86 -19.68
C PRO A 59 5.75 5.32 -20.04
N LEU A 60 5.86 5.66 -21.32
CA LEU A 60 5.55 7.00 -21.82
C LEU A 60 4.04 7.28 -21.81
N ALA A 61 3.21 6.26 -21.98
CA ALA A 61 1.76 6.39 -21.91
C ALA A 61 1.25 6.57 -20.47
N GLU A 62 1.99 6.03 -19.49
CA GLU A 62 1.64 6.13 -18.07
C GLU A 62 2.19 7.40 -17.39
N LEU A 63 3.16 8.08 -18.02
CA LEU A 63 3.77 9.32 -17.49
C LEU A 63 2.74 10.40 -17.11
N PRO A 64 1.71 10.71 -17.93
CA PRO A 64 0.70 11.69 -17.57
C PRO A 64 -0.08 11.33 -16.30
N TRP A 65 -0.41 10.05 -16.10
CA TRP A 65 -1.12 9.59 -14.90
C TRP A 65 -0.24 9.65 -13.66
N LEU A 66 1.03 9.25 -13.79
CA LEU A 66 2.02 9.37 -12.72
C LEU A 66 2.26 10.83 -12.33
N ALA A 67 2.38 11.73 -13.32
CA ALA A 67 2.52 13.16 -13.11
C ALA A 67 1.26 13.75 -12.46
N GLY A 68 0.07 13.37 -12.92
CA GLY A 68 -1.21 13.78 -12.32
C GLY A 68 -1.34 13.34 -10.87
N GLY A 69 -0.98 12.09 -10.55
CA GLY A 69 -0.94 11.58 -9.17
C GLY A 69 0.07 12.32 -8.29
N ALA A 70 1.26 12.63 -8.82
CA ALA A 70 2.27 13.42 -8.13
C ALA A 70 1.82 14.86 -7.86
N LEU A 71 1.16 15.51 -8.84
CA LEU A 71 0.59 16.84 -8.71
C LEU A 71 -0.54 16.87 -7.67
N ALA A 72 -1.43 15.88 -7.67
CA ALA A 72 -2.50 15.78 -6.69
C ALA A 72 -1.94 15.59 -5.27
N ALA A 73 -0.92 14.74 -5.10
CA ALA A 73 -0.21 14.57 -3.84
C ALA A 73 0.47 15.86 -3.37
N TRP A 74 1.12 16.57 -4.29
CA TRP A 74 1.77 17.85 -4.00
C TRP A 74 0.76 18.93 -3.60
N ALA A 75 -0.35 19.05 -4.32
CA ALA A 75 -1.44 19.97 -3.99
C ALA A 75 -2.04 19.68 -2.60
N LEU A 76 -2.29 18.40 -2.29
CA LEU A 76 -2.73 17.97 -0.96
C LEU A 76 -1.71 18.33 0.12
N HIS A 77 -0.43 18.11 -0.14
CA HIS A 77 0.63 18.50 0.79
C HIS A 77 0.69 20.01 1.00
N LEU A 78 0.50 20.85 -0.03
CA LEU A 78 0.45 22.31 0.15
C LEU A 78 -0.76 22.75 0.98
N LEU A 79 -1.93 22.15 0.74
CA LEU A 79 -3.16 22.45 1.48
C LEU A 79 -3.07 21.99 2.95
N ALA A 80 -2.47 20.81 3.20
CA ALA A 80 -2.32 20.25 4.54
C ALA A 80 -1.11 20.82 5.30
N GLY A 81 0.01 21.07 4.61
CA GLY A 81 1.28 21.55 5.13
C GLY A 81 1.23 22.99 5.64
N ARG A 82 0.24 23.78 5.21
CA ARG A 82 -0.12 25.06 5.83
C ARG A 82 -0.60 24.93 7.29
N ARG A 83 -0.89 23.72 7.79
CA ARG A 83 -1.53 23.49 9.09
C ARG A 83 -0.75 22.67 10.13
N GLY A 84 0.44 22.14 9.84
CA GLY A 84 1.19 21.42 10.87
C GLY A 84 2.52 20.82 10.45
N GLY A 85 3.61 21.25 11.09
CA GLY A 85 4.99 20.80 10.86
C GLY A 85 5.30 19.35 11.27
N ALA A 86 4.33 18.45 11.24
CA ALA A 86 4.48 17.03 11.57
C ALA A 86 5.51 16.31 10.67
N GLU A 87 5.68 16.76 9.43
CA GLU A 87 6.65 16.17 8.49
C GLU A 87 8.13 16.41 8.86
N ARG A 88 8.38 17.42 9.71
CA ARG A 88 9.73 17.73 10.23
C ARG A 88 10.10 16.85 11.41
N LYS A 89 9.14 16.19 12.06
CA LYS A 89 9.41 15.32 13.21
C LYS A 89 10.04 14.00 12.73
N PRO A 90 11.06 13.48 13.45
CA PRO A 90 11.55 12.12 13.25
C PRO A 90 10.42 11.10 13.39
N GLY A 91 10.40 10.11 12.50
CA GLY A 91 9.51 8.97 12.64
C GLY A 91 10.03 8.00 13.71
N GLU A 92 9.15 7.14 14.21
CA GLU A 92 9.56 6.00 15.05
C GLU A 92 10.54 5.10 14.29
N ALA A 93 11.57 4.60 14.98
CA ALA A 93 12.56 3.73 14.35
C ALA A 93 11.90 2.44 13.84
N PRO A 94 12.09 2.08 12.56
CA PRO A 94 11.47 0.89 12.01
C PRO A 94 12.08 -0.38 12.61
N ALA A 95 11.27 -1.42 12.79
CA ALA A 95 11.76 -2.75 13.12
C ALA A 95 12.70 -3.25 12.00
N PHE A 96 13.96 -3.55 12.34
CA PHE A 96 15.00 -3.93 11.40
C PHE A 96 14.57 -5.14 10.56
N GLY A 97 14.55 -4.99 9.23
CA GLY A 97 14.30 -6.09 8.30
C GLY A 97 12.83 -6.53 8.19
N LEU A 98 11.92 -5.99 9.01
CA LEU A 98 10.50 -6.34 8.95
C LEU A 98 9.90 -5.98 7.58
N ALA A 99 10.17 -4.76 7.10
CA ALA A 99 9.69 -4.30 5.80
C ALA A 99 10.34 -5.09 4.66
N PHE A 100 11.64 -5.34 4.74
CA PHE A 100 12.35 -6.17 3.76
C PHE A 100 11.71 -7.55 3.61
N VAL A 101 11.54 -8.28 4.71
CA VAL A 101 11.00 -9.65 4.72
C VAL A 101 9.55 -9.66 4.26
N CYS A 102 8.68 -8.85 4.85
CA CYS A 102 7.25 -8.91 4.57
C CYS A 102 6.92 -8.45 3.15
N VAL A 103 7.50 -7.33 2.71
CA VAL A 103 7.27 -6.81 1.35
C VAL A 103 7.92 -7.72 0.32
N GLY A 104 9.13 -8.20 0.58
CA GLY A 104 9.83 -9.12 -0.32
C GLY A 104 9.07 -10.42 -0.52
N LEU A 105 8.65 -11.10 0.56
CA LEU A 105 7.92 -12.37 0.46
C LEU A 105 6.57 -12.22 -0.26
N LEU A 106 5.80 -11.16 0.01
CA LEU A 106 4.54 -10.94 -0.70
C LEU A 106 4.75 -10.49 -2.15
N ALA A 107 5.82 -9.74 -2.44
CA ALA A 107 6.19 -9.40 -3.82
C ALA A 107 6.64 -10.63 -4.60
N TRP A 108 7.38 -11.54 -3.96
CA TRP A 108 7.71 -12.84 -4.53
C TRP A 108 6.44 -13.65 -4.79
N TRP A 109 5.56 -13.79 -3.80
CA TRP A 109 4.32 -14.55 -3.95
C TRP A 109 3.46 -13.99 -5.09
N ALA A 110 3.31 -12.67 -5.17
CA ALA A 110 2.57 -12.01 -6.23
C ALA A 110 3.19 -12.21 -7.61
N ALA A 111 4.51 -12.02 -7.76
CA ALA A 111 5.20 -12.17 -9.05
C ALA A 111 5.30 -13.63 -9.51
N ALA A 112 5.61 -14.56 -8.58
CA ALA A 112 5.76 -15.98 -8.89
C ALA A 112 4.44 -16.62 -9.34
N ASN A 113 3.31 -16.16 -8.82
CA ASN A 113 1.98 -16.66 -9.17
C ASN A 113 1.24 -15.76 -10.18
N ARG A 114 1.87 -14.67 -10.63
CA ARG A 114 1.26 -13.66 -11.50
C ARG A 114 -0.12 -13.22 -11.01
N LEU A 115 -0.22 -12.91 -9.72
CA LEU A 115 -1.49 -12.53 -9.09
C LEU A 115 -2.03 -11.25 -9.74
N PRO A 116 -3.24 -11.28 -10.31
CA PRO A 116 -3.86 -10.09 -10.89
C PRO A 116 -4.00 -9.01 -9.81
N GLY A 117 -3.44 -7.82 -10.06
CA GLY A 117 -3.51 -6.74 -9.08
C GLY A 117 -2.62 -6.94 -7.85
N GLY A 118 -1.59 -7.80 -7.92
CA GLY A 118 -0.68 -8.08 -6.81
C GLY A 118 0.01 -6.86 -6.18
N GLN A 119 0.03 -5.70 -6.86
CA GLN A 119 0.48 -4.43 -6.27
C GLN A 119 -0.29 -4.07 -5.01
N TRP A 120 -1.57 -4.44 -4.91
CA TRP A 120 -2.42 -4.18 -3.74
C TRP A 120 -1.99 -5.00 -2.52
N LEU A 121 -1.54 -6.24 -2.74
CA LEU A 121 -0.97 -7.11 -1.72
C LEU A 121 0.39 -6.58 -1.24
N VAL A 122 1.31 -6.29 -2.17
CA VAL A 122 2.65 -5.76 -1.86
C VAL A 122 2.55 -4.43 -1.12
N TRP A 123 1.68 -3.54 -1.58
CA TRP A 123 1.42 -2.27 -0.90
C TRP A 123 0.84 -2.49 0.50
N SER A 124 -0.06 -3.47 0.67
CA SER A 124 -0.64 -3.77 1.98
C SER A 124 0.44 -4.16 2.99
N ALA A 125 1.43 -4.97 2.62
CA ALA A 125 2.60 -5.21 3.48
C ALA A 125 3.39 -3.92 3.77
N ALA A 126 3.81 -3.21 2.73
CA ALA A 126 4.69 -2.04 2.87
C ALA A 126 4.11 -0.97 3.80
N SER A 127 2.79 -0.82 3.80
CA SER A 127 2.10 0.16 4.62
C SER A 127 1.85 -0.28 6.07
N VAL A 128 1.91 -1.57 6.40
CA VAL A 128 1.90 -2.04 7.81
C VAL A 128 3.28 -1.95 8.45
N CYS A 129 4.35 -2.28 7.71
CA CYS A 129 5.72 -2.40 8.22
C CYS A 129 6.41 -1.06 8.60
N VAL A 130 5.63 -0.02 8.91
CA VAL A 130 6.13 1.32 9.20
C VAL A 130 6.14 1.55 10.71
N GLY A 131 7.30 1.94 11.24
CA GLY A 131 7.49 2.15 12.68
C GLY A 131 7.98 0.90 13.42
N GLY A 132 7.92 0.92 14.75
CA GLY A 132 8.42 -0.15 15.60
C GLY A 132 7.53 -1.41 15.61
N TRP A 133 7.95 -2.40 16.40
CA TRP A 133 7.28 -3.69 16.52
C TRP A 133 5.82 -3.57 17.01
N SER A 134 5.57 -2.71 18.01
CA SER A 134 4.23 -2.44 18.53
C SER A 134 3.36 -1.71 17.50
N ALA A 135 3.91 -0.66 16.87
CA ALA A 135 3.21 0.10 15.84
C ALA A 135 2.78 -0.79 14.66
N ALA A 136 3.64 -1.70 14.20
CA ALA A 136 3.32 -2.65 13.14
C ALA A 136 2.18 -3.59 13.55
N ARG A 137 2.20 -4.12 14.79
CA ARG A 137 1.13 -4.98 15.34
C ARG A 137 -0.20 -4.24 15.42
N ASP A 138 -0.21 -3.05 16.01
CA ASP A 138 -1.43 -2.26 16.18
C ASP A 138 -2.01 -1.89 14.83
N LYS A 139 -1.16 -1.52 13.88
CA LYS A 139 -1.56 -1.19 12.52
C LYS A 139 -2.12 -2.39 11.76
N SER A 140 -1.57 -3.60 11.95
CA SER A 140 -2.17 -4.83 11.42
C SER A 140 -3.63 -4.98 11.89
N TRP A 141 -3.88 -4.85 13.19
CA TRP A 141 -5.23 -4.98 13.74
C TRP A 141 -6.18 -3.89 13.29
N GLN A 142 -5.71 -2.64 13.25
CA GLN A 142 -6.50 -1.52 12.76
C GLN A 142 -6.94 -1.74 11.32
N ARG A 143 -6.06 -2.28 10.47
CA ARG A 143 -6.36 -2.51 9.05
C ARG A 143 -7.25 -3.70 8.81
N VAL A 144 -7.01 -4.83 9.49
CA VAL A 144 -7.87 -6.02 9.38
C VAL A 144 -9.29 -5.68 9.84
N SER A 145 -9.44 -5.11 11.05
CA SER A 145 -10.77 -4.75 11.55
C SER A 145 -11.50 -3.73 10.67
N ALA A 146 -10.79 -2.74 10.14
CA ALA A 146 -11.36 -1.78 9.22
C ALA A 146 -11.71 -2.39 7.86
N ALA A 147 -10.91 -3.33 7.33
CA ALA A 147 -11.19 -4.01 6.07
C ALA A 147 -12.37 -4.98 6.18
N LEU A 148 -12.53 -5.67 7.31
CA LEU A 148 -13.68 -6.55 7.57
C LEU A 148 -15.02 -5.81 7.51
N VAL A 149 -15.04 -4.52 7.82
CA VAL A 149 -16.23 -3.67 7.67
C VAL A 149 -16.27 -3.00 6.30
N GLY A 150 -15.16 -2.36 5.91
CA GLY A 150 -15.09 -1.56 4.70
C GLY A 150 -15.28 -2.37 3.42
N VAL A 151 -14.62 -3.53 3.29
CA VAL A 151 -14.66 -4.31 2.05
C VAL A 151 -16.08 -4.80 1.73
N PRO A 152 -16.83 -5.45 2.64
CA PRO A 152 -18.22 -5.83 2.37
C PRO A 152 -19.12 -4.65 2.02
N CYS A 153 -19.00 -3.52 2.72
CA CYS A 153 -19.74 -2.30 2.38
C CYS A 153 -19.38 -1.79 0.97
N GLY A 154 -18.11 -1.85 0.59
CA GLY A 154 -17.63 -1.47 -0.73
C GLY A 154 -18.14 -2.38 -1.83
N VAL A 155 -18.11 -3.70 -1.63
CA VAL A 155 -18.68 -4.66 -2.58
C VAL A 155 -20.17 -4.41 -2.76
N GLY A 156 -20.93 -4.27 -1.66
CA GLY A 156 -22.35 -3.94 -1.71
C GLY A 156 -22.63 -2.65 -2.49
N LEU A 157 -21.85 -1.60 -2.22
CA LEU A 157 -21.94 -0.33 -2.96
C LEU A 157 -21.64 -0.52 -4.45
N GLY A 158 -20.59 -1.25 -4.81
CA GLY A 158 -20.21 -1.49 -6.20
C GLY A 158 -21.26 -2.29 -6.99
N LEU A 159 -21.98 -3.20 -6.33
CA LEU A 159 -23.08 -3.95 -6.95
C LEU A 159 -24.35 -3.12 -7.17
N LEU A 160 -24.55 -2.06 -6.38
CA LEU A 160 -25.73 -1.18 -6.49
C LEU A 160 -25.53 -0.04 -7.50
N LEU A 161 -24.28 0.24 -7.87
CA LEU A 161 -23.93 1.34 -8.76
C LEU A 161 -23.82 0.85 -10.21
N ASN A 162 -24.19 1.72 -11.15
CA ASN A 162 -23.96 1.47 -12.56
C ASN A 162 -22.53 1.87 -12.94
N ASP A 163 -21.87 1.03 -13.74
CA ASP A 163 -20.53 1.34 -14.21
C ASP A 163 -20.52 2.61 -15.08
N SER A 164 -19.65 3.54 -14.70
CA SER A 164 -19.35 4.73 -15.48
C SER A 164 -17.94 5.19 -15.15
N ALA A 165 -17.17 5.56 -16.17
CA ALA A 165 -15.78 6.00 -15.99
C ALA A 165 -15.62 7.16 -14.99
N PRO A 166 -16.50 8.19 -14.96
CA PRO A 166 -16.40 9.27 -13.96
C PRO A 166 -16.59 8.78 -12.53
N LEU A 167 -17.50 7.83 -12.30
CA LEU A 167 -17.74 7.26 -10.99
C LEU A 167 -16.55 6.40 -10.53
N ALA A 168 -16.01 5.59 -11.42
CA ALA A 168 -14.81 4.78 -11.17
C ALA A 168 -13.62 5.65 -10.76
N LEU A 169 -13.36 6.73 -11.50
CA LEU A 169 -12.33 7.73 -11.20
C LEU A 169 -12.60 8.46 -9.88
N GLY A 170 -13.85 8.86 -9.63
CA GLY A 170 -14.25 9.55 -8.42
C GLY A 170 -14.01 8.71 -7.16
N MET A 171 -14.36 7.42 -7.18
CA MET A 171 -14.09 6.52 -6.06
C MET A 171 -12.60 6.30 -5.83
N ALA A 172 -11.80 6.16 -6.90
CA ALA A 172 -10.36 6.01 -6.78
C ALA A 172 -9.72 7.26 -6.14
N ALA A 173 -10.12 8.45 -6.58
CA ALA A 173 -9.68 9.72 -5.99
C ALA A 173 -10.11 9.85 -4.52
N ALA A 174 -11.39 9.58 -4.21
CA ALA A 174 -11.91 9.61 -2.85
C ALA A 174 -11.20 8.58 -1.94
N GLY A 175 -10.85 7.41 -2.48
CA GLY A 175 -10.08 6.39 -1.78
C GLY A 175 -8.70 6.90 -1.35
N MET A 176 -8.03 7.68 -2.20
CA MET A 176 -6.74 8.29 -1.87
C MET A 176 -6.87 9.42 -0.83
N LEU A 177 -7.95 10.19 -0.89
CA LEU A 177 -8.25 11.29 0.04
C LEU A 177 -8.77 10.82 1.40
N SER A 178 -9.30 9.61 1.50
CA SER A 178 -9.87 9.07 2.74
C SER A 178 -8.93 9.19 3.95
N LEU A 179 -7.61 9.02 3.76
CA LEU A 179 -6.65 9.12 4.87
C LEU A 179 -6.45 10.55 5.40
N THR A 180 -6.82 11.58 4.65
CA THR A 180 -6.73 12.98 5.09
C THR A 180 -8.03 13.50 5.69
N LEU A 181 -9.17 12.86 5.37
CA LEU A 181 -10.49 13.29 5.81
C LEU A 181 -10.85 12.87 7.25
N PHE A 182 -10.23 11.81 7.77
CA PHE A 182 -10.55 11.28 9.10
C PHE A 182 -9.36 11.43 10.06
N ARG A 183 -9.66 11.85 11.31
CA ARG A 183 -8.63 11.98 12.37
C ARG A 183 -8.14 10.62 12.88
N ALA A 184 -9.04 9.63 12.93
CA ALA A 184 -8.72 8.28 13.38
C ALA A 184 -8.40 7.37 12.19
N TYR A 185 -7.32 6.58 12.30
CA TYR A 185 -6.83 5.75 11.21
C TYR A 185 -7.81 4.64 10.79
N ARG A 186 -8.49 4.00 11.76
CA ARG A 186 -9.43 2.89 11.50
C ARG A 186 -10.58 3.30 10.56
N PRO A 187 -11.39 4.33 10.85
CA PRO A 187 -12.46 4.74 9.92
C PRO A 187 -11.91 5.24 8.58
N ALA A 188 -10.77 5.94 8.59
CA ALA A 188 -10.09 6.35 7.36
C ALA A 188 -9.79 5.14 6.45
N PHE A 189 -9.22 4.09 7.04
CA PHE A 189 -8.88 2.87 6.33
C PHE A 189 -10.12 2.05 5.93
N ALA A 190 -11.18 2.08 6.73
CA ALA A 190 -12.44 1.41 6.39
C ALA A 190 -13.07 2.05 5.14
N VAL A 191 -13.18 3.38 5.09
CA VAL A 191 -13.65 4.11 3.91
C VAL A 191 -12.76 3.85 2.72
N ARG A 192 -11.43 3.85 2.91
CA ARG A 192 -10.49 3.53 1.85
C ARG A 192 -10.72 2.13 1.27
N SER A 193 -10.85 1.13 2.13
CA SER A 193 -11.09 -0.25 1.73
C SER A 193 -12.46 -0.41 1.06
N ALA A 194 -13.48 0.32 1.52
CA ALA A 194 -14.79 0.36 0.88
C ALA A 194 -14.71 0.92 -0.53
N LEU A 195 -14.09 2.09 -0.71
CA LEU A 195 -13.97 2.73 -2.03
C LEU A 195 -13.10 1.91 -3.00
N ALA A 196 -12.01 1.31 -2.51
CA ALA A 196 -11.19 0.42 -3.33
C ALA A 196 -11.97 -0.84 -3.76
N SER A 197 -12.74 -1.43 -2.85
CA SER A 197 -13.53 -2.63 -3.17
C SER A 197 -14.72 -2.33 -4.07
N ALA A 198 -15.37 -1.17 -3.88
CA ALA A 198 -16.42 -0.67 -4.77
C ALA A 198 -15.88 -0.44 -6.19
N HIS A 199 -14.73 0.22 -6.31
CA HIS A 199 -14.06 0.43 -7.58
C HIS A 199 -13.71 -0.91 -8.26
N LEU A 200 -13.07 -1.85 -7.55
CA LEU A 200 -12.74 -3.16 -8.08
C LEU A 200 -13.99 -3.95 -8.51
N THR A 201 -15.07 -3.87 -7.74
CA THR A 201 -16.34 -4.55 -8.06
C THR A 201 -16.99 -3.94 -9.30
N LEU A 202 -16.98 -2.61 -9.41
CA LEU A 202 -17.58 -1.88 -10.54
C LEU A 202 -16.89 -2.17 -11.87
N ILE A 203 -15.57 -2.34 -11.86
CA ILE A 203 -14.80 -2.71 -13.08
C ILE A 203 -14.82 -4.23 -13.36
N GLY A 204 -15.71 -4.99 -12.70
CA GLY A 204 -15.87 -6.44 -12.90
C GLY A 204 -14.82 -7.32 -12.19
N GLY A 205 -14.01 -6.75 -11.31
CA GLY A 205 -13.02 -7.48 -10.52
C GLY A 205 -13.55 -8.04 -9.20
N MET A 206 -12.75 -8.87 -8.53
CA MET A 206 -13.10 -9.44 -7.23
C MET A 206 -12.84 -8.44 -6.09
N GLY A 207 -13.81 -7.58 -5.77
CA GLY A 207 -13.68 -6.62 -4.66
C GLY A 207 -13.30 -7.27 -3.32
N LEU A 208 -13.76 -8.51 -3.07
CA LEU A 208 -13.39 -9.30 -1.89
C LEU A 208 -11.90 -9.68 -1.82
N ALA A 209 -11.16 -9.68 -2.94
CA ALA A 209 -9.72 -9.94 -2.93
C ALA A 209 -8.96 -8.95 -2.05
N ARG A 210 -9.53 -7.76 -1.81
CA ARG A 210 -8.99 -6.77 -0.88
C ARG A 210 -8.86 -7.29 0.55
N LEU A 211 -9.74 -8.20 0.99
CA LEU A 211 -9.60 -8.86 2.30
C LEU A 211 -8.37 -9.75 2.35
N LEU A 212 -8.07 -10.47 1.25
CA LEU A 212 -6.88 -11.30 1.15
C LEU A 212 -5.62 -10.44 1.17
N ASP A 213 -5.58 -9.34 0.43
CA ASP A 213 -4.44 -8.42 0.43
C ASP A 213 -4.08 -7.93 1.83
N VAL A 214 -5.09 -7.46 2.56
CA VAL A 214 -4.91 -6.87 3.89
C VAL A 214 -4.65 -7.96 4.92
N GLY A 215 -5.38 -9.07 4.83
CA GLY A 215 -5.27 -10.22 5.74
C GLY A 215 -3.93 -10.92 5.62
N ALA A 216 -3.48 -11.25 4.40
CA ALA A 216 -2.20 -11.91 4.17
C ALA A 216 -1.03 -11.03 4.62
N ALA A 217 -1.09 -9.72 4.34
CA ALA A 217 -0.09 -8.77 4.82
C ALA A 217 -0.03 -8.70 6.35
N ALA A 218 -1.19 -8.58 7.02
CA ALA A 218 -1.26 -8.55 8.47
C ALA A 218 -0.79 -9.86 9.11
N ALA A 219 -1.20 -11.01 8.56
CA ALA A 219 -0.82 -12.32 9.04
C ALA A 219 0.69 -12.54 8.94
N LEU A 220 1.31 -12.22 7.80
CA LEU A 220 2.75 -12.35 7.62
C LEU A 220 3.52 -11.44 8.57
N VAL A 221 3.09 -10.18 8.74
CA VAL A 221 3.71 -9.26 9.70
C VAL A 221 3.63 -9.85 11.10
N LEU A 222 2.45 -10.27 11.55
CA LEU A 222 2.26 -10.84 12.89
C LEU A 222 3.11 -12.11 13.09
N LEU A 223 3.24 -12.95 12.07
CA LEU A 223 4.11 -14.13 12.10
C LEU A 223 5.58 -13.74 12.27
N VAL A 224 6.09 -12.80 11.46
CA VAL A 224 7.48 -12.32 11.57
C VAL A 224 7.73 -11.68 12.94
N LEU A 225 6.76 -10.92 13.47
CA LEU A 225 6.85 -10.35 14.81
C LEU A 225 6.91 -11.44 15.89
N ALA A 226 6.10 -12.50 15.77
CA ALA A 226 6.07 -13.61 16.72
C ALA A 226 7.37 -14.44 16.68
N VAL A 227 7.84 -14.81 15.49
CA VAL A 227 9.11 -15.55 15.31
C VAL A 227 10.29 -14.73 15.79
N GLY A 228 10.35 -13.44 15.45
CA GLY A 228 11.41 -12.54 15.92
C GLY A 228 11.43 -12.41 17.46
N GLY A 229 10.26 -12.30 18.08
CA GLY A 229 10.15 -12.27 19.55
C GLY A 229 10.57 -13.60 20.20
N TRP A 230 10.19 -14.73 19.61
CA TRP A 230 10.60 -16.05 20.10
C TRP A 230 12.12 -16.26 20.01
N LEU A 231 12.74 -15.87 18.89
CA LEU A 231 14.20 -15.97 18.70
C LEU A 231 14.99 -15.04 19.64
N ALA A 232 14.43 -13.89 20.00
CA ALA A 232 15.07 -12.91 20.88
C ALA A 232 14.87 -13.20 22.38
N SER A 233 14.01 -14.16 22.73
CA SER A 233 13.74 -14.50 24.13
C SER A 233 14.93 -15.28 24.72
N PRO A 234 15.53 -14.85 25.84
CA PRO A 234 16.56 -15.62 26.51
C PRO A 234 15.95 -16.96 26.95
N ARG A 235 16.60 -18.06 26.54
CA ARG A 235 16.24 -19.41 26.94
C ARG A 235 16.77 -19.72 28.33
#